data_AF-A0A960T1N4-F1
#
_entry.id   AF-A0A960T1N4-F1
#
_cell.length_a   1.000
_cell.length_b   1.000
_cell.length_c   1.000
_cell.angle_alpha   90.00
_cell.angle_beta   90.00
_cell.angle_gamma   90.00
#
_symmetry.space_group_name_H-M   'P 1'
#
loop_
_entity.id
_entity.type
_entity.pdbx_description
1 polymer ?
#
loop_
_entity_poly.entity_id
_entity_poly.type
_entity_poly.pdbx_seq_one_letter_code
_entity_poly.pdbx_strand_id
1 'polypeptide(L)'
;AGEVPFADLPDKIVRTATLTGWKQAELLASTSDSPKPLFHDLAARSVGLLTDVRSGGFRKDLSLYLERPASKAPKEPLYMIDGEAGINMSELWVYYNLWRELETGASVAYTTGGSIAPDIARLQIAELRADMLKDPGYIYKQPSFVSIRTLLSFHAREVKVSGRIVKRLAVVADPIVTMWNPLDVPVVLSPAFNSVKFCQIPYDITIKRPSGDEKMSLCRILGGSDKGWQYMTLVVGKTLPVVLKPGEVLMFSQGANTEITSYKAGLNYINAEPGWNFGGGIAFDVKTVDGKYIETAGNETFTYEIEPNSITSYGSQDWLLTGHGLYYKGVSGSESYDIGGLAIDQIHGMPPERIRAAEHLDFFDKIKASGTRPLSFEQLVGRKEAFMRFSFDTKTEADSERPGRFLSRLNPKAFSIDIQSLDAQEAETLPVEVKIEAINDFRNIAVNATGQSYFGGGATAKCGGNIVITHTIPREPPASLAAFQHALANGFHPISSPDSPPLLPQISHAIGNSAASPVIPADRTSSQLTGPRALADHSFLANQALWDSWFLSGVAPQTAPTFSQPREQEEVARDFLGGTRPLPNNRYR
;
A
#
# COMPACT_ATOMS: atom_id res chain seq x y z
N ALA A 1 -12.46 -64.94 34.21
CA ALA A 1 -13.10 -63.71 33.71
C ALA A 1 -12.33 -62.55 34.30
N GLY A 2 -11.76 -61.66 33.47
CA GLY A 2 -10.98 -60.53 33.97
C GLY A 2 -11.88 -59.52 34.66
N GLU A 3 -11.37 -58.87 35.71
CA GLU A 3 -12.07 -57.77 36.39
C GLU A 3 -12.48 -56.72 35.38
N VAL A 4 -13.75 -56.29 35.44
CA VAL A 4 -14.25 -55.18 34.63
C VAL A 4 -13.60 -53.91 35.19
N PRO A 5 -12.78 -53.19 34.42
CA PRO A 5 -12.25 -51.92 34.87
C PRO A 5 -13.42 -51.02 35.25
N PHE A 6 -13.31 -50.32 36.39
CA PHE A 6 -14.31 -49.36 36.87
C PHE A 6 -15.58 -49.93 37.56
N ALA A 7 -15.55 -51.19 38.02
CA ALA A 7 -16.63 -51.76 38.84
C ALA A 7 -16.98 -50.94 40.10
N ASP A 8 -16.00 -50.18 40.62
CA ASP A 8 -16.16 -49.34 41.81
C ASP A 8 -16.52 -47.88 41.51
N LEU A 9 -16.86 -47.51 40.27
CA LEU A 9 -17.34 -46.16 39.99
C LEU A 9 -18.74 -45.99 40.58
N PRO A 10 -19.00 -44.93 41.40
CA PRO A 10 -20.32 -44.69 41.94
C PRO A 10 -21.35 -44.50 40.83
N ASP A 11 -22.50 -45.18 40.94
CA ASP A 11 -23.59 -45.26 39.96
C ASP A 11 -24.10 -43.92 39.39
N LYS A 12 -23.73 -42.80 40.02
CA LYS A 12 -24.12 -41.43 39.61
C LYS A 12 -22.97 -40.44 39.74
N ILE A 13 -21.92 -40.60 38.94
CA ILE A 13 -21.07 -39.45 38.61
C ILE A 13 -21.85 -38.55 37.65
N VAL A 14 -22.44 -37.46 38.15
CA VAL A 14 -23.22 -36.49 37.34
C VAL A 14 -22.45 -35.98 36.10
N ARG A 15 -21.11 -36.02 36.15
CA ARG A 15 -20.23 -35.63 35.03
C ARG A 15 -20.07 -36.70 33.93
N THR A 16 -20.37 -37.98 34.14
CA THR A 16 -20.28 -38.98 33.06
C THR A 16 -21.34 -38.77 31.98
N ALA A 17 -22.48 -38.15 32.32
CA ALA A 17 -23.48 -37.70 31.35
C ALA A 17 -22.97 -36.61 30.39
N THR A 18 -21.86 -35.93 30.74
CA THR A 18 -21.20 -34.93 29.88
C THR A 18 -20.06 -35.52 29.04
N LEU A 19 -19.71 -36.80 29.23
CA LEU A 19 -18.70 -37.46 28.42
C LEU A 19 -19.25 -37.79 27.04
N THR A 20 -18.64 -37.23 26.00
CA THR A 20 -18.84 -37.62 24.60
C THR A 20 -18.53 -39.12 24.46
N GLY A 21 -19.53 -39.91 24.08
CA GLY A 21 -19.50 -41.37 24.11
C GLY A 21 -20.57 -42.01 23.24
N TRP A 22 -20.59 -43.34 23.14
CA TRP A 22 -21.44 -44.09 22.19
C TRP A 22 -22.93 -43.72 22.26
N LYS A 23 -23.44 -43.40 23.45
CA LYS A 23 -24.82 -42.98 23.67
C LYS A 23 -25.25 -41.76 22.85
N GLN A 24 -24.32 -40.91 22.40
CA GLN A 24 -24.68 -39.78 21.53
C GLN A 24 -25.01 -40.22 20.09
N ALA A 25 -24.53 -41.38 19.64
CA ALA A 25 -24.95 -41.94 18.35
C ALA A 25 -26.45 -42.28 18.34
N GLU A 26 -27.05 -42.52 19.52
CA GLU A 26 -28.50 -42.74 19.68
C GLU A 26 -29.31 -41.46 19.37
N LEU A 27 -28.73 -40.27 19.50
CA LEU A 27 -29.39 -38.99 19.19
C LEU A 27 -29.56 -38.77 17.68
N LEU A 28 -28.76 -39.45 16.87
CA LEU A 28 -28.76 -39.34 15.41
C LEU A 28 -29.53 -40.48 14.73
N ALA A 29 -30.16 -41.36 15.53
CA ALA A 29 -30.86 -42.54 15.04
C ALA A 29 -32.35 -42.53 15.41
N SER A 30 -33.16 -43.25 14.64
CA SER A 30 -34.60 -43.37 14.85
C SER A 30 -34.96 -44.17 16.12
N THR A 31 -34.05 -45.04 16.58
CA THR A 31 -34.16 -45.77 17.85
C THR A 31 -32.78 -45.89 18.51
N SER A 32 -32.74 -46.00 19.84
CA SER A 32 -31.50 -46.16 20.61
C SER A 32 -30.72 -47.45 20.30
N ASP A 33 -31.36 -48.46 19.70
CA ASP A 33 -30.72 -49.71 19.32
C ASP A 33 -30.06 -49.67 17.94
N SER A 34 -30.49 -48.75 17.06
CA SER A 34 -30.04 -48.67 15.67
C SER A 34 -28.52 -48.46 15.49
N PRO A 35 -27.80 -47.73 16.36
CA PRO A 35 -26.34 -47.57 16.25
C PRO A 35 -25.53 -48.76 16.79
N LYS A 36 -26.15 -49.72 17.51
CA LYS A 36 -25.42 -50.82 18.18
C LYS A 36 -24.66 -51.74 17.22
N PRO A 37 -25.20 -52.13 16.05
CA PRO A 37 -24.47 -52.97 15.09
C PRO A 37 -23.24 -52.25 14.51
N LEU A 38 -23.25 -50.92 14.49
CA LEU A 38 -22.18 -50.09 13.96
C LEU A 38 -21.08 -49.81 15.01
N PHE A 39 -21.01 -50.59 16.09
CA PHE A 39 -20.06 -50.41 17.20
C PHE A 39 -18.60 -50.27 16.74
N HIS A 40 -18.23 -50.98 15.67
CA HIS A 40 -16.90 -50.91 15.09
C HIS A 40 -16.77 -49.90 13.93
N ASP A 41 -17.89 -49.37 13.45
CA ASP A 41 -17.95 -48.51 12.25
C ASP A 41 -18.11 -47.03 12.60
N LEU A 42 -18.67 -46.71 13.76
CA LEU A 42 -18.75 -45.34 14.27
C LEU A 42 -17.72 -45.15 15.38
N ALA A 43 -17.29 -43.92 15.61
CA ALA A 43 -16.51 -43.54 16.77
C ALA A 43 -17.11 -42.27 17.36
N ALA A 44 -17.31 -42.23 18.68
CA ALA A 44 -17.78 -41.02 19.36
C ALA A 44 -16.73 -39.89 19.37
N ARG A 45 -15.53 -40.17 18.85
CA ARG A 45 -14.37 -39.27 18.78
C ARG A 45 -13.61 -39.59 17.49
N SER A 46 -13.36 -38.58 16.66
CA SER A 46 -12.38 -38.69 15.58
C SER A 46 -11.03 -38.22 16.13
N VAL A 47 -10.06 -39.14 16.21
CA VAL A 47 -8.67 -38.81 16.52
C VAL A 47 -7.89 -39.04 15.23
N GLY A 48 -7.59 -37.96 14.53
CA GLY A 48 -6.81 -38.00 13.31
C GLY A 48 -5.35 -37.61 13.59
N LEU A 49 -4.43 -38.21 12.85
CA LEU A 49 -3.08 -37.70 12.75
C LEU A 49 -3.10 -36.43 11.90
N LEU A 50 -2.28 -35.44 12.27
CA LEU A 50 -2.04 -34.25 11.46
C LEU A 50 -1.25 -34.64 10.21
N THR A 51 -1.97 -35.03 9.17
CA THR A 51 -1.38 -35.54 7.93
C THR A 51 -1.46 -34.50 6.81
N ASP A 52 -0.39 -34.46 6.02
CA ASP A 52 -0.39 -33.77 4.74
C ASP A 52 -1.05 -34.72 3.73
N VAL A 53 -2.32 -34.42 3.40
CA VAL A 53 -3.14 -35.26 2.52
C VAL A 53 -2.74 -35.13 1.05
N ARG A 54 -2.01 -34.07 0.69
CA ARG A 54 -1.59 -33.80 -0.68
C ARG A 54 -0.28 -34.51 -1.01
N SER A 55 0.70 -34.36 -0.14
CA SER A 55 2.06 -34.87 -0.36
C SER A 55 2.32 -36.19 0.37
N GLY A 56 1.41 -36.59 1.26
CA GLY A 56 1.61 -37.69 2.19
C GLY A 56 2.50 -37.29 3.38
N GLY A 57 2.40 -38.05 4.47
CA GLY A 57 3.19 -37.81 5.69
C GLY A 57 2.52 -36.86 6.68
N PHE A 58 3.30 -36.29 7.59
CA PHE A 58 2.81 -35.40 8.65
C PHE A 58 2.90 -33.94 8.23
N ARG A 59 1.92 -33.15 8.68
CA ARG A 59 1.99 -31.68 8.59
C ARG A 59 3.15 -31.15 9.43
N LYS A 60 3.69 -30.03 8.99
CA LYS A 60 4.76 -29.31 9.69
C LYS A 60 4.19 -28.25 10.61
N ASP A 61 4.84 -28.05 11.74
CA ASP A 61 4.42 -27.06 12.74
C ASP A 61 4.98 -25.68 12.41
N LEU A 62 4.09 -24.78 12.01
CA LEU A 62 4.42 -23.42 11.64
C LEU A 62 4.77 -22.55 12.86
N SER A 63 4.30 -22.89 14.07
CA SER A 63 4.64 -22.13 15.29
C SER A 63 6.14 -22.25 15.56
N LEU A 64 6.66 -23.48 15.57
CA LEU A 64 8.10 -23.72 15.71
C LEU A 64 8.91 -23.16 14.54
N TYR A 65 8.34 -23.18 13.34
CA TYR A 65 9.00 -22.69 12.15
C TYR A 65 9.18 -21.16 12.14
N LEU A 66 8.18 -20.42 12.62
CA LEU A 66 8.15 -18.96 12.59
C LEU A 66 8.68 -18.30 13.88
N GLU A 67 8.83 -19.03 14.99
CA GLU A 67 9.51 -18.56 16.22
C GLU A 67 11.04 -18.48 16.11
N ARG A 68 11.59 -18.65 14.90
CA ARG A 68 13.02 -18.47 14.64
C ARG A 68 13.42 -17.00 14.85
N PRO A 69 14.65 -16.72 15.34
CA PRO A 69 15.15 -15.35 15.42
C PRO A 69 15.28 -14.74 14.02
N ALA A 70 15.23 -13.41 13.92
CA ALA A 70 15.29 -12.67 12.64
C ALA A 70 16.48 -13.09 11.74
N SER A 71 17.65 -13.39 12.33
CA SER A 71 18.84 -13.86 11.59
C SER A 71 18.68 -15.22 10.91
N LYS A 72 17.67 -16.00 11.32
CA LYS A 72 17.30 -17.30 10.77
C LYS A 72 15.85 -17.32 10.26
N ALA A 73 15.25 -16.14 10.03
CA ALA A 73 13.91 -16.05 9.48
C ALA A 73 13.85 -16.81 8.13
N PRO A 74 12.83 -17.65 7.92
CA PRO A 74 12.64 -18.36 6.66
C PRO A 74 12.36 -17.37 5.53
N LYS A 75 12.75 -17.73 4.30
CA LYS A 75 12.70 -16.82 3.13
C LYS A 75 12.11 -17.46 1.89
N GLU A 76 11.93 -18.77 1.93
CA GLU A 76 11.47 -19.55 0.81
C GLU A 76 10.06 -19.12 0.38
N PRO A 77 9.82 -19.08 -0.94
CA PRO A 77 8.50 -18.81 -1.49
C PRO A 77 7.56 -19.99 -1.19
N LEU A 78 6.28 -19.69 -0.97
CA LEU A 78 5.23 -20.71 -0.90
C LEU A 78 4.98 -21.35 -2.28
N TYR A 79 5.19 -20.57 -3.34
CA TYR A 79 5.07 -20.98 -4.75
C TYR A 79 5.87 -20.04 -5.66
N MET A 80 6.17 -20.52 -6.86
CA MET A 80 6.87 -19.78 -7.92
C MET A 80 6.04 -19.85 -9.20
N ILE A 81 5.98 -18.78 -9.98
CA ILE A 81 5.41 -18.77 -11.34
C ILE A 81 6.48 -18.21 -12.28
N ASP A 82 6.85 -18.98 -13.30
CA ASP A 82 7.83 -18.57 -14.34
C ASP A 82 9.16 -18.01 -13.81
N GLY A 83 9.61 -18.50 -12.65
CA GLY A 83 10.85 -18.06 -11.99
C GLY A 83 10.67 -16.88 -11.04
N GLU A 84 9.48 -16.28 -10.97
CA GLU A 84 9.11 -15.22 -10.02
C GLU A 84 8.54 -15.79 -8.73
N ALA A 85 8.97 -15.22 -7.60
CA ALA A 85 8.51 -15.61 -6.27
C ALA A 85 7.15 -15.01 -5.93
N GLY A 86 6.21 -15.86 -5.51
CA GLY A 86 4.96 -15.42 -4.90
C GLY A 86 5.12 -15.12 -3.41
N ILE A 87 3.99 -15.17 -2.69
CA ILE A 87 3.97 -15.05 -1.22
C ILE A 87 4.99 -16.00 -0.60
N ASN A 88 5.77 -15.51 0.37
CA ASN A 88 6.89 -16.24 0.93
C ASN A 88 6.85 -16.32 2.47
N MET A 89 7.66 -17.22 3.02
CA MET A 89 7.71 -17.46 4.46
C MET A 89 8.29 -16.28 5.26
N SER A 90 9.03 -15.36 4.63
CA SER A 90 9.52 -14.16 5.32
C SER A 90 8.39 -13.18 5.62
N GLU A 91 7.43 -13.02 4.72
CA GLU A 91 6.23 -12.20 4.95
C GLU A 91 5.37 -12.76 6.08
N LEU A 92 5.20 -14.09 6.13
CA LEU A 92 4.49 -14.76 7.23
C LEU A 92 5.24 -14.64 8.55
N TRP A 93 6.56 -14.82 8.53
CA TRP A 93 7.41 -14.67 9.71
C TRP A 93 7.30 -13.27 10.31
N VAL A 94 7.30 -12.23 9.47
CA VAL A 94 7.12 -10.83 9.93
C VAL A 94 5.77 -10.70 10.62
N TYR A 95 4.68 -11.04 9.93
CA TYR A 95 3.33 -10.91 10.49
C TYR A 95 3.16 -11.68 11.80
N TYR A 96 3.66 -12.92 11.86
CA TYR A 96 3.61 -13.77 13.05
C TYR A 96 4.33 -13.15 14.26
N ASN A 97 5.42 -12.40 14.02
CA ASN A 97 6.21 -11.78 15.08
C ASN A 97 5.85 -10.32 15.38
N LEU A 98 4.92 -9.68 14.65
CA LEU A 98 4.55 -8.26 14.84
C LEU A 98 4.04 -7.94 16.24
N TRP A 99 3.49 -8.90 16.97
CA TRP A 99 3.05 -8.68 18.34
C TRP A 99 4.20 -8.24 19.26
N ARG A 100 5.44 -8.64 18.95
CA ARG A 100 6.66 -8.24 19.68
C ARG A 100 7.10 -6.81 19.37
N GLU A 101 6.64 -6.27 18.24
CA GLU A 101 6.96 -4.92 17.75
C GLU A 101 5.98 -3.86 18.28
N LEU A 102 4.95 -4.28 19.02
CA LEU A 102 3.97 -3.39 19.61
C LEU A 102 4.56 -2.66 20.82
N GLU A 103 4.52 -1.34 20.77
CA GLU A 103 4.97 -0.48 21.86
C GLU A 103 3.79 0.10 22.63
N THR A 104 3.95 0.21 23.95
CA THR A 104 3.08 0.98 24.86
C THR A 104 3.95 1.94 25.67
N GLY A 105 3.41 3.03 26.21
CA GLY A 105 4.21 3.91 27.07
C GLY A 105 3.85 5.39 26.98
N ALA A 106 4.79 6.24 26.57
CA ALA A 106 4.57 7.69 26.57
C ALA A 106 3.40 8.07 25.66
N SER A 107 2.60 9.06 26.07
CA SER A 107 1.54 9.58 25.22
C SER A 107 2.14 10.33 24.04
N VAL A 108 1.65 10.04 22.84
CA VAL A 108 2.10 10.66 21.57
C VAL A 108 0.90 11.32 20.91
N ALA A 109 1.04 12.61 20.54
CA ALA A 109 -0.04 13.35 19.89
C ALA A 109 -0.29 12.82 18.47
N TYR A 110 -1.57 12.68 18.10
CA TYR A 110 -1.96 12.41 16.72
C TYR A 110 -1.78 13.65 15.86
N THR A 111 -1.50 13.46 14.56
CA THR A 111 -1.41 14.57 13.60
C THR A 111 -2.69 15.40 13.52
N THR A 112 -3.85 14.76 13.68
CA THR A 112 -5.18 15.41 13.62
C THR A 112 -5.72 15.84 14.98
N GLY A 113 -4.89 15.84 16.02
CA GLY A 113 -5.28 16.18 17.38
C GLY A 113 -5.79 14.99 18.21
N GLY A 114 -5.71 15.18 19.53
CA GLY A 114 -5.77 14.12 20.53
C GLY A 114 -4.41 13.41 20.68
N SER A 115 -4.35 12.39 21.53
CA SER A 115 -3.13 11.63 21.77
C SER A 115 -3.39 10.14 21.96
N ILE A 116 -2.39 9.31 21.65
CA ILE A 116 -2.33 7.90 22.00
C ILE A 116 -2.22 7.80 23.52
N ALA A 117 -3.13 7.07 24.16
CA ALA A 117 -3.06 6.84 25.60
C ALA A 117 -1.95 5.82 25.94
N PRO A 118 -1.33 5.88 27.14
CA PRO A 118 -0.16 5.05 27.46
C PRO A 118 -0.32 3.54 27.32
N ASP A 119 -1.52 3.04 27.54
CA ASP A 119 -1.91 1.64 27.48
C ASP A 119 -2.29 1.15 26.06
N ILE A 120 -2.37 2.06 25.09
CA ILE A 120 -2.70 1.73 23.71
C ILE A 120 -1.44 1.32 22.96
N ALA A 121 -1.42 0.06 22.53
CA ALA A 121 -0.35 -0.49 21.72
C ALA A 121 -0.30 0.13 20.32
N ARG A 122 0.89 0.53 19.89
CA ARG A 122 1.16 1.20 18.61
C ARG A 122 2.36 0.58 17.90
N LEU A 123 2.47 0.84 16.60
CA LEU A 123 3.69 0.58 15.83
C LEU A 123 4.43 1.89 15.61
N GLN A 124 5.71 1.94 15.99
CA GLN A 124 6.58 3.09 15.77
C GLN A 124 7.80 2.68 14.94
N ILE A 125 8.16 3.52 13.97
CA ILE A 125 9.39 3.34 13.20
C ILE A 125 10.62 3.57 14.10
N ALA A 126 11.70 2.82 13.88
CA ALA A 126 12.92 2.98 14.65
C ALA A 126 13.48 4.42 14.60
N GLU A 127 14.07 4.88 15.70
CA GLU A 127 14.62 6.23 15.89
C GLU A 127 15.77 6.57 14.93
N LEU A 128 16.53 5.56 14.49
CA LEU A 128 17.67 5.70 13.58
C LEU A 128 17.51 4.82 12.36
N ARG A 129 17.98 5.31 11.20
CA ARG A 129 18.03 4.53 9.96
C ARG A 129 18.76 3.20 10.12
N ALA A 130 19.88 3.21 10.83
CA ALA A 130 20.71 2.01 11.02
C ALA A 130 19.95 0.87 11.75
N ASP A 131 18.96 1.23 12.57
CA ASP A 131 18.14 0.26 13.29
C ASP A 131 16.90 -0.12 12.48
N MET A 132 16.31 0.82 11.73
CA MET A 132 15.27 0.53 10.75
C MET A 132 15.73 -0.52 9.71
N LEU A 133 16.98 -0.44 9.25
CA LEU A 133 17.52 -1.45 8.31
C LEU A 133 17.65 -2.86 8.90
N LYS A 134 17.55 -3.00 10.22
CA LYS A 134 17.54 -4.29 10.93
C LYS A 134 16.14 -4.68 11.40
N ASP A 135 15.15 -3.83 11.18
CA ASP A 135 13.76 -4.00 11.59
C ASP A 135 12.98 -4.69 10.45
N PRO A 136 12.72 -6.00 10.55
CA PRO A 136 11.99 -6.73 9.51
C PRO A 136 10.51 -6.33 9.44
N GLY A 137 9.98 -5.65 10.47
CA GLY A 137 8.61 -5.14 10.54
C GLY A 137 8.45 -3.70 10.08
N TYR A 138 9.52 -3.02 9.61
CA TYR A 138 9.49 -1.59 9.30
C TYR A 138 8.37 -1.21 8.32
N ILE A 139 8.04 -2.10 7.39
CA ILE A 139 7.00 -1.89 6.37
C ILE A 139 5.61 -1.69 7.00
N TYR A 140 5.32 -2.33 8.14
CA TYR A 140 4.08 -2.14 8.89
C TYR A 140 4.07 -0.84 9.72
N LYS A 141 5.25 -0.26 9.97
CA LYS A 141 5.46 0.99 10.71
C LYS A 141 5.42 2.24 9.80
N GLN A 142 5.03 2.06 8.53
CA GLN A 142 4.82 3.13 7.55
C GLN A 142 3.34 3.26 7.19
N PRO A 143 2.80 4.47 6.97
CA PRO A 143 1.51 4.62 6.32
C PRO A 143 1.58 4.20 4.84
N SER A 144 0.43 3.93 4.25
CA SER A 144 0.30 3.57 2.84
C SER A 144 -0.11 4.77 2.01
N PHE A 145 0.50 4.94 0.83
CA PHE A 145 0.12 6.01 -0.10
C PHE A 145 -1.09 5.56 -0.92
N VAL A 146 -2.20 6.30 -0.85
CA VAL A 146 -3.42 6.01 -1.62
C VAL A 146 -3.66 7.00 -2.76
N SER A 147 -3.06 8.18 -2.70
CA SER A 147 -3.00 9.08 -3.85
C SER A 147 -1.79 10.00 -3.81
N ILE A 148 -1.19 10.24 -4.97
CA ILE A 148 -0.15 11.24 -5.19
C ILE A 148 -0.58 12.07 -6.41
N ARG A 149 -0.83 13.36 -6.21
CA ARG A 149 -1.40 14.24 -7.23
C ARG A 149 -0.60 15.53 -7.36
N THR A 150 -0.50 16.03 -8.58
CA THR A 150 -0.03 17.39 -8.86
C THR A 150 -1.18 18.18 -9.47
N LEU A 151 -1.51 19.31 -8.84
CA LEU A 151 -2.37 20.32 -9.44
C LEU A 151 -1.48 21.35 -10.15
N LEU A 152 -1.74 21.56 -11.43
CA LEU A 152 -1.05 22.55 -12.27
C LEU A 152 -1.96 23.76 -12.50
N SER A 153 -1.39 24.94 -12.28
CA SER A 153 -2.06 26.22 -12.44
C SER A 153 -1.25 27.18 -13.32
N PHE A 154 -1.91 28.00 -14.12
CA PHE A 154 -1.26 29.14 -14.76
C PHE A 154 -1.09 30.27 -13.76
N HIS A 155 0.00 31.02 -13.88
CA HIS A 155 0.30 32.20 -13.07
C HIS A 155 1.09 33.20 -13.92
N ALA A 156 1.00 34.49 -13.63
CA ALA A 156 1.83 35.50 -14.26
C ALA A 156 2.55 36.37 -13.23
N ARG A 157 3.81 36.69 -13.52
CA ARG A 157 4.64 37.56 -12.69
C ARG A 157 5.03 38.80 -13.46
N GLU A 158 4.99 39.95 -12.80
CA GLU A 158 5.52 41.18 -13.37
C GLU A 158 7.04 41.20 -13.26
N VAL A 159 7.71 41.34 -14.40
CA VAL A 159 9.17 41.37 -14.50
C VAL A 159 9.57 42.61 -15.29
N LYS A 160 10.63 43.29 -14.84
CA LYS A 160 11.17 44.44 -15.58
C LYS A 160 12.16 43.95 -16.64
N VAL A 161 11.82 44.09 -17.91
CA VAL A 161 12.66 43.74 -19.07
C VAL A 161 12.91 45.00 -19.89
N SER A 162 14.19 45.36 -20.05
CA SER A 162 14.61 46.55 -20.83
C SER A 162 13.87 47.84 -20.45
N GLY A 163 13.62 48.03 -19.15
CA GLY A 163 12.94 49.22 -18.60
C GLY A 163 11.40 49.17 -18.64
N ARG A 164 10.78 48.17 -19.25
CA ARG A 164 9.33 47.98 -19.30
C ARG A 164 8.90 46.84 -18.37
N ILE A 165 7.71 46.98 -17.77
CA ILE A 165 7.09 45.89 -17.02
C ILE A 165 6.42 44.97 -18.04
N VAL A 166 6.76 43.69 -18.00
CA VAL A 166 6.12 42.61 -18.77
C VAL A 166 5.53 41.58 -17.81
N LYS A 167 4.45 40.94 -18.22
CA LYS A 167 3.81 39.84 -17.49
C LYS A 167 4.35 38.54 -18.07
N ARG A 168 5.12 37.80 -17.29
CA ARG A 168 5.74 36.54 -17.67
C ARG A 168 4.91 35.37 -17.16
N LEU A 169 4.56 34.46 -18.07
CA LEU A 169 3.77 33.28 -17.77
C LEU A 169 4.61 32.22 -17.05
N ALA A 170 4.01 31.59 -16.04
CA ALA A 170 4.55 30.47 -15.29
C ALA A 170 3.48 29.38 -15.11
N VAL A 171 3.92 28.14 -14.95
CA VAL A 171 3.12 27.02 -14.45
C VAL A 171 3.48 26.80 -12.99
N VAL A 172 2.47 26.79 -12.11
CA VAL A 172 2.64 26.49 -10.68
C VAL A 172 2.26 25.04 -10.44
N ALA A 173 3.14 24.30 -9.77
CA ALA A 173 2.87 22.94 -9.32
C ALA A 173 2.55 22.92 -7.81
N ASP A 174 1.39 22.36 -7.47
CA ASP A 174 0.93 22.12 -6.10
C ASP A 174 0.91 20.60 -5.82
N PRO A 175 1.68 20.11 -4.84
CA PRO A 175 1.69 18.71 -4.47
C PRO A 175 0.54 18.37 -3.52
N ILE A 176 -0.10 17.22 -3.75
CA ILE A 176 -1.12 16.65 -2.86
C ILE A 176 -0.82 15.18 -2.67
N VAL A 177 -0.73 14.73 -1.41
CA VAL A 177 -0.52 13.33 -1.07
C VAL A 177 -1.58 12.90 -0.07
N THR A 178 -2.16 11.73 -0.25
CA THR A 178 -3.04 11.11 0.75
C THR A 178 -2.43 9.81 1.23
N MET A 179 -2.29 9.72 2.54
CA MET A 179 -1.76 8.59 3.29
C MET A 179 -2.88 7.91 4.07
N TRP A 180 -2.75 6.61 4.27
CA TRP A 180 -3.72 5.78 4.97
C TRP A 180 -3.03 4.82 5.92
N ASN A 181 -3.54 4.70 7.15
CA ASN A 181 -3.16 3.63 8.07
C ASN A 181 -4.15 2.46 7.92
N PRO A 182 -3.76 1.33 7.28
CA PRO A 182 -4.67 0.19 7.10
C PRO A 182 -4.92 -0.63 8.37
N LEU A 183 -4.20 -0.34 9.46
CA LEU A 183 -4.10 -1.18 10.63
C LEU A 183 -5.10 -0.80 11.73
N ASP A 184 -5.37 -1.76 12.62
CA ASP A 184 -6.15 -1.57 13.86
C ASP A 184 -5.34 -1.00 15.04
N VAL A 185 -4.11 -0.54 14.77
CA VAL A 185 -3.22 0.15 15.71
C VAL A 185 -2.83 1.52 15.18
N PRO A 186 -2.50 2.48 16.07
CA PRO A 186 -1.81 3.68 15.66
C PRO A 186 -0.46 3.38 14.99
N VAL A 187 -0.10 4.18 13.98
CA VAL A 187 1.21 4.14 13.32
C VAL A 187 1.92 5.48 13.54
N VAL A 188 3.14 5.41 14.08
CA VAL A 188 3.99 6.56 14.41
C VAL A 188 5.22 6.56 13.51
N LEU A 189 5.29 7.52 12.59
CA LEU A 189 6.40 7.65 11.64
C LEU A 189 7.58 8.46 12.21
N SER A 190 7.39 9.21 13.29
CA SER A 190 8.47 10.02 13.86
C SER A 190 9.49 9.17 14.63
N PRO A 191 10.78 9.56 14.63
CA PRO A 191 11.35 10.82 14.12
C PRO A 191 11.61 10.83 12.61
N ALA A 192 11.38 9.72 11.92
CA ALA A 192 11.51 9.68 10.47
C ALA A 192 10.41 10.51 9.79
N PHE A 193 10.63 10.80 8.51
CA PHE A 193 9.67 11.51 7.66
C PHE A 193 9.75 10.99 6.23
N ASN A 194 8.65 11.11 5.49
CA ASN A 194 8.63 10.74 4.08
C ASN A 194 9.06 11.90 3.19
N SER A 195 9.78 11.56 2.14
CA SER A 195 10.01 12.42 0.97
C SER A 195 9.23 11.82 -0.19
N VAL A 196 8.29 12.56 -0.75
CA VAL A 196 7.51 12.17 -1.92
C VAL A 196 7.95 13.02 -3.11
N LYS A 197 8.57 12.38 -4.09
CA LYS A 197 9.20 13.00 -5.25
C LYS A 197 8.21 12.98 -6.42
N PHE A 198 8.07 14.12 -7.06
CA PHE A 198 7.22 14.36 -8.23
C PHE A 198 8.11 14.53 -9.46
N CYS A 199 7.89 13.67 -10.45
CA CYS A 199 8.93 13.36 -11.42
C CYS A 199 8.65 13.84 -12.84
N GLN A 200 7.90 13.09 -13.64
CA GLN A 200 7.62 13.43 -15.03
C GLN A 200 6.11 13.51 -15.29
N ILE A 201 5.69 14.46 -16.13
CA ILE A 201 4.30 14.61 -16.59
C ILE A 201 4.31 14.54 -18.13
N PRO A 202 3.81 13.46 -18.74
CA PRO A 202 4.03 13.11 -20.15
C PRO A 202 3.07 13.81 -21.12
N TYR A 203 2.90 15.11 -20.93
CA TYR A 203 1.96 15.90 -21.69
C TYR A 203 2.66 17.11 -22.30
N ASP A 204 2.21 17.50 -23.49
CA ASP A 204 2.51 18.79 -24.09
C ASP A 204 1.39 19.78 -23.75
N ILE A 205 1.79 21.04 -23.66
CA ILE A 205 0.89 22.18 -23.58
C ILE A 205 1.11 23.07 -24.81
N THR A 206 0.03 23.36 -25.51
CA THR A 206 0.02 24.32 -26.62
C THR A 206 -0.66 25.60 -26.13
N ILE A 207 0.08 26.70 -26.06
CA ILE A 207 -0.43 28.02 -25.70
C ILE A 207 -0.73 28.78 -26.99
N LYS A 208 -2.02 29.04 -27.24
CA LYS A 208 -2.50 29.71 -28.46
C LYS A 208 -2.72 31.19 -28.20
N ARG A 209 -1.96 32.03 -28.91
CA ARG A 209 -1.95 33.49 -28.72
C ARG A 209 -2.12 34.22 -30.06
N PRO A 210 -2.60 35.47 -30.04
CA PRO A 210 -2.59 36.32 -31.24
C PRO A 210 -1.19 36.49 -31.86
N SER A 211 -0.15 36.41 -31.02
CA SER A 211 1.27 36.50 -31.42
C SER A 211 1.82 35.20 -32.04
N GLY A 212 1.08 34.10 -31.99
CA GLY A 212 1.48 32.78 -32.47
C GLY A 212 1.27 31.68 -31.43
N ASP A 213 1.13 30.45 -31.93
CA ASP A 213 0.97 29.26 -31.10
C ASP A 213 2.34 28.73 -30.64
N GLU A 214 2.42 28.32 -29.38
CA GLU A 214 3.64 27.82 -28.77
C GLU A 214 3.38 26.46 -28.12
N LYS A 215 3.95 25.39 -28.69
CA LYS A 215 3.84 24.02 -28.16
C LYS A 215 5.10 23.64 -27.39
N MET A 216 4.93 23.07 -26.20
CA MET A 216 6.04 22.72 -25.31
C MET A 216 5.67 21.57 -24.36
N SER A 217 6.67 20.81 -23.93
CA SER A 217 6.47 19.69 -23.02
C SER A 217 6.39 20.14 -21.55
N LEU A 218 5.41 19.64 -20.80
CA LEU A 218 5.33 19.84 -19.34
C LEU A 218 6.56 19.27 -18.62
N CYS A 219 7.13 18.15 -19.07
CA CYS A 219 8.41 17.66 -18.55
C CYS A 219 9.51 18.73 -18.65
N ARG A 220 9.60 19.45 -19.78
CA ARG A 220 10.60 20.51 -19.98
C ARG A 220 10.30 21.76 -19.16
N ILE A 221 9.03 22.19 -19.07
CA ILE A 221 8.66 23.36 -18.26
C ILE A 221 9.01 23.13 -16.80
N LEU A 222 8.64 21.97 -16.25
CA LEU A 222 8.82 21.65 -14.84
C LEU A 222 10.28 21.38 -14.47
N GLY A 223 11.25 21.63 -15.36
CA GLY A 223 12.66 21.47 -15.06
C GLY A 223 13.12 20.00 -15.03
N GLY A 224 12.29 19.08 -15.51
CA GLY A 224 12.75 17.74 -15.89
C GLY A 224 13.78 17.90 -17.01
N SER A 225 15.02 17.51 -16.73
CA SER A 225 16.12 17.57 -17.71
C SER A 225 16.61 16.17 -18.02
N ASP A 226 17.44 16.03 -19.05
CA ASP A 226 18.10 14.76 -19.42
C ASP A 226 18.93 14.12 -18.28
N LYS A 227 19.14 14.84 -17.17
CA LYS A 227 19.83 14.38 -15.95
C LYS A 227 19.02 14.52 -14.66
N GLY A 228 17.79 15.06 -14.74
CA GLY A 228 16.99 15.45 -13.58
C GLY A 228 15.58 14.86 -13.68
N TRP A 229 15.32 13.87 -12.83
CA TRP A 229 14.09 13.08 -12.82
C TRP A 229 12.95 13.72 -12.03
N GLN A 230 13.23 14.66 -11.13
CA GLN A 230 12.28 15.26 -10.20
C GLN A 230 12.16 16.77 -10.39
N TYR A 231 10.92 17.28 -10.48
CA TYR A 231 10.66 18.73 -10.48
C TYR A 231 10.36 19.28 -9.08
N MET A 232 9.87 18.43 -8.17
CA MET A 232 9.49 18.85 -6.83
C MET A 232 9.51 17.68 -5.85
N THR A 233 9.69 17.99 -4.57
CA THR A 233 9.56 17.04 -3.46
C THR A 233 8.61 17.58 -2.39
N LEU A 234 7.63 16.78 -1.96
CA LEU A 234 6.84 17.05 -0.76
C LEU A 234 7.46 16.30 0.43
N VAL A 235 7.75 17.02 1.51
CA VAL A 235 8.35 16.46 2.73
C VAL A 235 7.28 16.34 3.81
N VAL A 236 6.88 15.12 4.15
CA VAL A 236 5.77 14.83 5.06
C VAL A 236 6.31 14.24 6.36
N GLY A 237 6.08 14.90 7.50
CA GLY A 237 6.55 14.43 8.81
C GLY A 237 7.72 15.20 9.42
N LYS A 238 8.39 16.07 8.65
CA LYS A 238 9.60 16.77 9.12
C LYS A 238 9.29 17.94 10.07
N THR A 239 8.31 18.75 9.74
CA THR A 239 7.89 19.92 10.54
C THR A 239 6.81 19.55 11.55
N LEU A 240 5.87 18.69 11.15
CA LEU A 240 4.83 18.14 12.00
C LEU A 240 4.89 16.60 11.93
N PRO A 241 5.10 15.91 13.05
CA PRO A 241 5.05 14.44 13.14
C PRO A 241 3.83 13.82 12.45
N VAL A 242 4.07 12.70 11.75
CA VAL A 242 3.02 11.86 11.15
C VAL A 242 2.69 10.73 12.13
N VAL A 243 1.51 10.84 12.73
CA VAL A 243 0.97 9.92 13.73
C VAL A 243 -0.50 9.69 13.38
N LEU A 244 -0.79 8.52 12.81
CA LEU A 244 -2.13 8.17 12.32
C LEU A 244 -2.86 7.29 13.33
N LYS A 245 -4.14 7.58 13.56
CA LYS A 245 -5.08 6.72 14.30
C LYS A 245 -5.29 5.40 13.53
N PRO A 246 -5.79 4.33 14.18
CA PRO A 246 -6.24 3.13 13.48
C PRO A 246 -7.19 3.48 12.34
N GLY A 247 -6.90 2.99 11.13
CA GLY A 247 -7.71 3.24 9.93
C GLY A 247 -7.59 4.63 9.29
N GLU A 248 -6.87 5.58 9.88
CA GLU A 248 -6.98 6.99 9.51
C GLU A 248 -6.48 7.29 8.09
N VAL A 249 -7.23 8.16 7.38
CA VAL A 249 -6.89 8.66 6.04
C VAL A 249 -6.56 10.15 6.14
N LEU A 250 -5.31 10.54 5.86
CA LEU A 250 -4.82 11.91 5.97
C LEU A 250 -4.33 12.44 4.65
N MET A 251 -4.74 13.67 4.32
CA MET A 251 -4.18 14.40 3.18
C MET A 251 -3.11 15.36 3.67
N PHE A 252 -2.09 15.54 2.85
CA PHE A 252 -0.98 16.45 3.05
C PHE A 252 -0.77 17.27 1.77
N SER A 253 -0.56 18.58 1.94
CA SER A 253 -0.21 19.49 0.86
C SER A 253 0.67 20.62 1.41
N GLN A 254 0.95 21.65 0.61
CA GLN A 254 1.54 22.90 1.10
C GLN A 254 0.77 23.48 2.29
N GLY A 255 1.47 24.25 3.14
CA GLY A 255 0.86 24.91 4.28
C GLY A 255 -0.07 26.06 3.93
N ALA A 256 -0.95 26.43 4.87
CA ALA A 256 -1.84 27.57 4.70
C ALA A 256 -1.03 28.87 4.53
N ASN A 257 -1.44 29.72 3.59
CA ASN A 257 -0.77 30.99 3.28
C ASN A 257 0.70 30.87 2.79
N THR A 258 1.10 29.70 2.29
CA THR A 258 2.40 29.57 1.62
C THR A 258 2.42 30.43 0.35
N GLU A 259 3.44 31.26 0.16
CA GLU A 259 3.61 32.04 -1.07
C GLU A 259 3.95 31.14 -2.28
N ILE A 260 3.60 31.59 -3.48
CA ILE A 260 4.10 30.98 -4.71
C ILE A 260 5.61 31.26 -4.80
N THR A 261 6.41 30.21 -4.73
CA THR A 261 7.87 30.33 -4.81
C THR A 261 8.34 30.10 -6.24
N SER A 262 9.36 30.83 -6.68
CA SER A 262 9.96 30.56 -7.99
C SER A 262 10.81 29.29 -7.94
N TYR A 263 10.75 28.51 -9.02
CA TYR A 263 11.67 27.40 -9.26
C TYR A 263 13.13 27.85 -9.10
N LYS A 264 13.92 27.06 -8.37
CA LYS A 264 15.36 27.23 -8.21
C LYS A 264 16.07 26.05 -8.87
N ALA A 265 17.15 26.31 -9.59
CA ALA A 265 17.99 25.22 -10.10
C ALA A 265 18.53 24.38 -8.91
N GLY A 266 18.25 23.07 -8.90
CA GLY A 266 18.54 22.18 -7.79
C GLY A 266 17.29 21.55 -7.18
N LEU A 267 17.34 21.24 -5.88
CA LEU A 267 16.22 20.59 -5.19
C LEU A 267 15.14 21.60 -4.79
N ASN A 268 13.94 21.40 -5.31
CA ASN A 268 12.75 22.17 -4.96
C ASN A 268 11.89 21.31 -4.04
N TYR A 269 11.60 21.79 -2.83
CA TYR A 269 10.78 21.04 -1.89
C TYR A 269 9.84 21.93 -1.08
N ILE A 270 8.73 21.32 -0.65
CA ILE A 270 7.71 21.93 0.20
C ILE A 270 7.60 21.07 1.46
N ASN A 271 7.60 21.69 2.63
CA ASN A 271 7.23 20.99 3.86
C ASN A 271 5.70 20.87 3.89
N ALA A 272 5.21 19.65 4.12
CA ALA A 272 3.79 19.38 4.08
C ALA A 272 3.10 19.76 5.40
N GLU A 273 1.86 20.20 5.29
CA GLU A 273 0.92 20.33 6.40
C GLU A 273 -0.30 19.43 6.15
N PRO A 274 -0.96 18.91 7.20
CA PRO A 274 -2.20 18.18 7.06
C PRO A 274 -3.28 19.08 6.42
N GLY A 275 -4.01 18.53 5.46
CA GLY A 275 -5.08 19.23 4.75
C GLY A 275 -4.74 19.59 3.31
N TRP A 276 -5.66 20.32 2.69
CA TRP A 276 -5.54 20.90 1.36
C TRP A 276 -5.56 22.42 1.44
N ASN A 277 -4.50 23.09 0.98
CA ASN A 277 -4.42 24.54 0.96
C ASN A 277 -4.14 25.07 -0.44
N PHE A 278 -5.09 25.76 -1.08
CA PHE A 278 -4.80 26.43 -2.36
C PHE A 278 -4.14 27.79 -2.12
N GLY A 279 -3.05 28.10 -2.85
CA GLY A 279 -2.42 29.43 -2.81
C GLY A 279 -0.90 29.44 -3.03
N GLY A 280 -0.20 28.39 -2.62
CA GLY A 280 1.27 28.30 -2.70
C GLY A 280 1.80 27.59 -3.95
N GLY A 281 2.81 26.75 -3.77
CA GLY A 281 3.39 25.92 -4.84
C GLY A 281 4.67 26.49 -5.45
N ILE A 282 5.17 25.80 -6.47
CA ILE A 282 6.43 26.13 -7.16
C ILE A 282 6.13 26.58 -8.58
N ALA A 283 6.51 27.82 -8.91
CA ALA A 283 6.32 28.44 -10.21
C ALA A 283 7.51 28.21 -11.14
N PHE A 284 7.24 27.60 -12.28
CA PHE A 284 8.18 27.32 -13.36
C PHE A 284 7.88 28.26 -14.52
N ASP A 285 8.85 29.10 -14.91
CA ASP A 285 8.67 30.01 -16.03
C ASP A 285 8.48 29.25 -17.34
N VAL A 286 7.48 29.67 -18.10
CA VAL A 286 7.17 29.08 -19.40
C VAL A 286 8.09 29.68 -20.45
N LYS A 287 8.79 28.80 -21.19
CA LYS A 287 9.70 29.18 -22.27
C LYS A 287 9.35 28.44 -23.55
N THR A 288 9.49 29.13 -24.67
CA THR A 288 9.53 28.55 -26.02
C THR A 288 10.66 27.53 -26.14
N VAL A 289 10.64 26.72 -27.20
CA VAL A 289 11.72 25.76 -27.52
C VAL A 289 13.08 26.46 -27.67
N ASP A 290 13.10 27.70 -28.16
CA ASP A 290 14.31 28.53 -28.30
C ASP A 290 14.75 29.19 -26.97
N GLY A 291 14.09 28.87 -25.85
CA GLY A 291 14.42 29.40 -24.53
C GLY A 291 13.92 30.82 -24.25
N LYS A 292 13.13 31.42 -25.15
CA LYS A 292 12.50 32.74 -24.93
C LYS A 292 11.31 32.60 -23.99
N TYR A 293 11.16 33.54 -23.05
CA TYR A 293 10.02 33.58 -22.15
C TYR A 293 8.71 33.87 -22.87
N ILE A 294 7.63 33.24 -22.40
CA ILE A 294 6.26 33.60 -22.80
C ILE A 294 5.83 34.80 -21.95
N GLU A 295 5.85 35.98 -22.55
CA GLU A 295 5.55 37.23 -21.85
C GLU A 295 4.89 38.28 -22.75
N THR A 296 4.18 39.23 -22.13
CA THR A 296 3.49 40.31 -22.83
C THR A 296 3.50 41.60 -22.01
N ALA A 297 3.57 42.75 -22.67
CA ALA A 297 3.41 44.06 -22.01
C ALA A 297 1.92 44.48 -21.94
N GLY A 298 1.05 43.86 -22.74
CA GLY A 298 -0.37 44.18 -22.84
C GLY A 298 -1.26 43.33 -21.94
N ASN A 299 -2.58 43.44 -22.14
CA ASN A 299 -3.56 42.49 -21.61
C ASN A 299 -3.93 41.48 -22.71
N GLU A 300 -2.95 40.69 -23.12
CA GLU A 300 -3.14 39.62 -24.11
C GLU A 300 -3.95 38.48 -23.49
N THR A 301 -4.85 37.90 -24.29
CA THR A 301 -5.56 36.67 -23.93
C THR A 301 -4.94 35.48 -24.66
N PHE A 302 -5.06 34.31 -24.07
CA PHE A 302 -4.63 33.05 -24.66
C PHE A 302 -5.62 31.94 -24.36
N THR A 303 -5.60 30.92 -25.21
CA THR A 303 -6.22 29.62 -24.94
C THR A 303 -5.14 28.55 -24.89
N TYR A 304 -5.49 27.36 -24.42
CA TYR A 304 -4.53 26.28 -24.27
C TYR A 304 -5.12 24.92 -24.60
N GLU A 305 -4.26 24.01 -25.03
CA GLU A 305 -4.56 22.60 -25.28
C GLU A 305 -3.53 21.74 -24.55
N ILE A 306 -3.98 20.60 -23.99
CA ILE A 306 -3.14 19.64 -23.29
C ILE A 306 -3.33 18.27 -23.95
N GLU A 307 -2.23 17.71 -24.45
CA GLU A 307 -2.23 16.45 -25.19
C GLU A 307 -1.07 15.57 -24.72
N PRO A 308 -1.22 14.24 -24.69
CA PRO A 308 -0.10 13.33 -24.43
C PRO A 308 1.05 13.62 -25.40
N ASN A 309 2.29 13.61 -24.92
CA ASN A 309 3.44 13.95 -25.74
C ASN A 309 4.05 12.73 -26.44
N SER A 310 4.82 12.99 -27.50
CA SER A 310 5.57 11.95 -28.23
C SER A 310 7.00 11.77 -27.67
N ILE A 311 7.23 12.21 -26.42
CA ILE A 311 8.51 12.01 -25.77
C ILE A 311 8.63 10.54 -25.39
N THR A 312 9.71 9.91 -25.83
CA THR A 312 10.03 8.52 -25.51
C THR A 312 10.48 8.45 -24.05
N SER A 313 10.12 7.38 -23.33
CA SER A 313 10.75 7.06 -22.04
C SER A 313 12.28 7.03 -22.24
N TYR A 314 12.98 8.06 -21.75
CA TYR A 314 14.38 8.31 -22.11
C TYR A 314 15.34 7.36 -21.40
N GLY A 315 16.30 6.79 -22.15
CA GLY A 315 17.64 6.40 -21.65
C GLY A 315 17.72 5.47 -20.43
N SER A 316 18.92 5.35 -19.85
CA SER A 316 19.29 4.36 -18.82
C SER A 316 18.59 4.50 -17.45
N GLN A 317 17.56 5.34 -17.32
CA GLN A 317 16.79 5.60 -16.10
C GLN A 317 15.33 5.94 -16.47
N ASP A 318 14.50 4.90 -16.51
CA ASP A 318 13.08 4.78 -16.13
C ASP A 318 12.18 6.03 -16.22
N TRP A 319 11.01 5.88 -16.85
CA TRP A 319 9.97 6.90 -16.77
C TRP A 319 9.28 6.83 -15.39
N LEU A 320 9.94 7.42 -14.40
CA LEU A 320 9.44 7.53 -13.05
C LEU A 320 8.37 8.63 -12.98
N LEU A 321 7.18 8.30 -12.48
CA LEU A 321 6.11 9.26 -12.23
C LEU A 321 6.21 9.81 -10.81
N THR A 322 6.50 8.94 -9.85
CA THR A 322 6.76 9.32 -8.46
C THR A 322 7.67 8.32 -7.76
N GLY A 323 8.48 8.81 -6.82
CA GLY A 323 9.26 7.97 -5.91
C GLY A 323 9.08 8.46 -4.48
N HIS A 324 9.10 7.56 -3.51
CA HIS A 324 9.00 7.93 -2.11
C HIS A 324 10.00 7.15 -1.25
N GLY A 325 10.51 7.84 -0.24
CA GLY A 325 11.51 7.29 0.67
C GLY A 325 11.35 7.81 2.09
N LEU A 326 12.05 7.15 3.00
CA LEU A 326 12.17 7.49 4.41
C LEU A 326 13.45 8.26 4.69
N TYR A 327 13.36 9.27 5.53
CA TYR A 327 14.47 10.17 5.87
C TYR A 327 14.50 10.47 7.36
N TYR A 328 15.72 10.71 7.89
CA TYR A 328 15.94 10.97 9.33
C TYR A 328 16.57 12.34 9.63
N LYS A 329 17.19 13.00 8.65
CA LYS A 329 17.90 14.29 8.85
C LYS A 329 17.66 15.25 7.69
N GLY A 330 18.24 14.92 6.53
CA GLY A 330 18.14 15.69 5.29
C GLY A 330 17.07 15.14 4.34
N VAL A 331 16.97 15.71 3.15
CA VAL A 331 16.12 15.24 2.03
C VAL A 331 16.95 14.59 0.91
N SER A 332 18.25 14.38 1.16
CA SER A 332 19.19 13.60 0.34
C SER A 332 20.32 13.05 1.23
N GLY A 333 20.98 11.97 0.79
CA GLY A 333 22.19 11.42 1.43
C GLY A 333 22.03 10.07 2.12
N SER A 334 23.07 9.65 2.85
CA SER A 334 23.21 8.32 3.47
C SER A 334 22.20 7.99 4.58
N GLU A 335 21.45 8.99 5.05
CA GLU A 335 20.42 8.90 6.11
C GLU A 335 19.01 8.76 5.50
N SER A 336 18.92 8.18 4.30
CA SER A 336 17.67 7.95 3.58
C SER A 336 17.56 6.52 3.05
N TYR A 337 16.33 6.07 2.85
CA TYR A 337 16.03 4.76 2.30
C TYR A 337 14.83 4.88 1.37
N ASP A 338 15.00 4.54 0.09
CA ASP A 338 13.90 4.53 -0.87
C ASP A 338 12.98 3.33 -0.56
N ILE A 339 11.68 3.57 -0.46
CA ILE A 339 10.68 2.57 -0.08
C ILE A 339 9.95 2.05 -1.32
N GLY A 340 9.66 2.93 -2.28
CA GLY A 340 8.92 2.56 -3.47
C GLY A 340 8.59 3.75 -4.36
N GLY A 341 7.66 3.54 -5.26
CA GLY A 341 7.30 4.50 -6.29
C GLY A 341 6.42 3.90 -7.37
N LEU A 342 6.04 4.76 -8.32
CA LEU A 342 5.41 4.35 -9.56
C LEU A 342 6.30 4.76 -10.71
N ALA A 343 6.67 3.79 -11.52
CA ALA A 343 7.29 4.03 -12.81
C ALA A 343 6.50 3.36 -13.93
N ILE A 344 6.82 3.81 -15.14
CA ILE A 344 6.44 3.20 -16.39
C ILE A 344 7.74 2.74 -17.03
N ASP A 345 7.78 1.49 -17.49
CA ASP A 345 8.89 0.96 -18.28
C ASP A 345 10.23 0.98 -17.49
N GLN A 346 10.19 0.49 -16.23
CA GLN A 346 11.30 0.52 -15.26
C GLN A 346 12.08 -0.81 -15.09
N ILE A 347 11.48 -2.01 -15.04
CA ILE A 347 12.21 -3.22 -14.58
C ILE A 347 12.21 -4.43 -15.55
N HIS A 348 13.42 -5.01 -15.69
CA HIS A 348 13.80 -6.28 -16.32
C HIS A 348 13.57 -6.42 -17.83
N GLY A 349 14.49 -5.84 -18.59
CA GLY A 349 14.70 -6.18 -20.00
C GLY A 349 14.86 -4.97 -20.91
N MET A 350 14.40 -3.78 -20.48
CA MET A 350 14.02 -2.67 -21.37
C MET A 350 13.19 -3.24 -22.53
N PRO A 351 11.84 -3.24 -22.49
CA PRO A 351 11.08 -3.64 -23.66
C PRO A 351 11.73 -3.01 -24.91
N PRO A 352 12.00 -3.81 -25.97
CA PRO A 352 12.84 -3.37 -27.09
C PRO A 352 12.32 -2.08 -27.72
N GLU A 353 11.02 -1.79 -27.53
CA GLU A 353 10.35 -0.56 -27.88
C GLU A 353 9.98 0.21 -26.60
N ARG A 354 10.55 1.40 -26.47
CA ARG A 354 10.29 2.34 -25.38
C ARG A 354 8.96 3.06 -25.59
N ILE A 355 8.25 3.33 -24.51
CA ILE A 355 6.87 3.86 -24.56
C ILE A 355 6.84 5.37 -24.85
N ARG A 356 5.84 5.81 -25.63
CA ARG A 356 5.47 7.23 -25.82
C ARG A 356 4.01 7.45 -25.47
N ALA A 357 3.71 8.45 -24.65
CA ALA A 357 2.33 8.69 -24.19
C ALA A 357 1.33 8.92 -25.33
N ALA A 358 1.74 9.62 -26.40
CA ALA A 358 0.93 9.87 -27.59
C ALA A 358 0.52 8.60 -28.37
N GLU A 359 1.18 7.46 -28.12
CA GLU A 359 0.87 6.17 -28.77
C GLU A 359 -0.13 5.34 -27.93
N HIS A 360 -0.42 5.75 -26.68
CA HIS A 360 -1.31 5.04 -25.74
C HIS A 360 -2.45 5.93 -25.24
N LEU A 361 -3.29 6.41 -26.16
CA LEU A 361 -4.41 7.32 -25.83
C LEU A 361 -5.49 6.68 -24.95
N ASP A 362 -5.57 5.35 -24.90
CA ASP A 362 -6.47 4.61 -24.00
C ASP A 362 -5.99 4.62 -22.53
N PHE A 363 -4.73 5.01 -22.31
CA PHE A 363 -4.12 5.18 -20.99
C PHE A 363 -3.90 6.66 -20.65
N PHE A 364 -3.37 7.44 -21.61
CA PHE A 364 -3.18 8.89 -21.47
C PHE A 364 -4.26 9.64 -22.25
N ASP A 365 -5.38 9.96 -21.59
CA ASP A 365 -6.44 10.78 -22.19
C ASP A 365 -5.96 12.23 -22.41
N LYS A 366 -6.70 13.02 -23.19
CA LYS A 366 -6.45 14.46 -23.38
C LYS A 366 -7.47 15.31 -22.62
N ILE A 367 -7.07 16.52 -22.23
CA ILE A 367 -8.06 17.50 -21.76
C ILE A 367 -8.89 17.97 -22.94
N LYS A 368 -10.18 17.62 -22.93
CA LYS A 368 -11.15 18.05 -23.95
C LYS A 368 -11.25 19.58 -23.97
N ALA A 369 -11.51 20.15 -25.15
CA ALA A 369 -11.67 21.60 -25.31
C ALA A 369 -12.76 22.21 -24.41
N SER A 370 -13.81 21.45 -24.07
CA SER A 370 -14.85 21.86 -23.12
C SER A 370 -14.35 21.98 -21.67
N GLY A 371 -13.19 21.40 -21.36
CA GLY A 371 -12.51 21.48 -20.08
C GLY A 371 -11.51 22.63 -19.99
N THR A 372 -11.27 23.38 -21.07
CA THR A 372 -10.37 24.53 -21.08
C THR A 372 -11.15 25.84 -21.09
N ARG A 373 -10.45 26.97 -20.89
CA ARG A 373 -11.05 28.31 -20.89
C ARG A 373 -10.04 29.36 -21.35
N PRO A 374 -10.47 30.46 -21.98
CA PRO A 374 -9.58 31.58 -22.25
C PRO A 374 -9.12 32.22 -20.94
N LEU A 375 -7.85 32.62 -20.88
CA LEU A 375 -7.24 33.34 -19.77
C LEU A 375 -6.53 34.58 -20.30
N SER A 376 -6.37 35.60 -19.47
CA SER A 376 -5.54 36.76 -19.81
C SER A 376 -4.32 36.88 -18.91
N PHE A 377 -3.23 37.43 -19.44
CA PHE A 377 -2.02 37.65 -18.64
C PHE A 377 -2.29 38.59 -17.46
N GLU A 378 -3.14 39.61 -17.65
CA GLU A 378 -3.58 40.52 -16.58
C GLU A 378 -4.29 39.76 -15.45
N GLN A 379 -5.22 38.88 -15.82
CA GLN A 379 -5.95 38.07 -14.85
C GLN A 379 -4.99 37.24 -13.99
N LEU A 380 -3.90 36.74 -14.55
CA LEU A 380 -2.96 35.85 -13.87
C LEU A 380 -1.93 36.58 -12.99
N VAL A 381 -1.87 37.92 -13.01
CA VAL A 381 -0.94 38.67 -12.16
C VAL A 381 -1.34 38.51 -10.69
N GLY A 382 -0.44 37.98 -9.88
CA GLY A 382 -0.65 37.84 -8.43
C GLY A 382 -1.68 36.77 -8.02
N ARG A 383 -2.23 36.01 -8.97
CA ARG A 383 -3.11 34.87 -8.71
C ARG A 383 -2.73 33.68 -9.58
N LYS A 384 -3.26 32.49 -9.28
CA LYS A 384 -3.09 31.32 -10.13
C LYS A 384 -4.42 30.69 -10.49
N GLU A 385 -4.48 30.12 -11.68
CA GLU A 385 -5.67 29.54 -12.29
C GLU A 385 -5.41 28.07 -12.62
N ALA A 386 -6.03 27.17 -11.86
CA ALA A 386 -5.90 25.73 -12.08
C ALA A 386 -6.39 25.34 -13.48
N PHE A 387 -5.66 24.46 -14.16
CA PHE A 387 -6.04 23.96 -15.49
C PHE A 387 -5.98 22.43 -15.60
N MET A 388 -5.13 21.76 -14.81
CA MET A 388 -4.93 20.32 -14.90
C MET A 388 -4.63 19.72 -13.52
N ARG A 389 -5.21 18.56 -13.24
CA ARG A 389 -4.75 17.64 -12.19
C ARG A 389 -4.17 16.41 -12.86
N PHE A 390 -2.97 16.04 -12.46
CA PHE A 390 -2.36 14.77 -12.80
C PHE A 390 -2.28 13.93 -11.52
N SER A 391 -2.88 12.75 -11.53
CA SER A 391 -2.93 11.91 -10.33
C SER A 391 -2.47 10.48 -10.60
N PHE A 392 -1.84 9.94 -9.58
CA PHE A 392 -1.71 8.52 -9.32
C PHE A 392 -2.63 8.20 -8.14
N ASP A 393 -3.68 7.44 -8.39
CA ASP A 393 -4.70 7.12 -7.40
C ASP A 393 -4.81 5.61 -7.26
N THR A 394 -4.91 5.14 -6.03
CA THR A 394 -5.46 3.82 -5.76
C THR A 394 -6.90 3.79 -6.23
N LYS A 395 -7.25 2.77 -7.01
CA LYS A 395 -8.60 2.60 -7.54
C LYS A 395 -9.58 2.33 -6.40
N THR A 396 -10.74 2.96 -6.49
CA THR A 396 -11.87 2.78 -5.57
C THR A 396 -13.08 2.25 -6.34
N GLU A 397 -14.04 1.67 -5.63
CA GLU A 397 -15.26 1.14 -6.25
C GLU A 397 -16.11 2.24 -6.91
N ALA A 398 -16.11 3.46 -6.36
CA ALA A 398 -16.97 4.54 -6.82
C ALA A 398 -16.32 5.51 -7.82
N ASP A 399 -15.00 5.74 -7.73
CA ASP A 399 -14.32 6.79 -8.51
C ASP A 399 -13.40 6.25 -9.60
N SER A 400 -13.12 4.95 -9.64
CA SER A 400 -12.27 4.39 -10.68
C SER A 400 -12.97 4.40 -12.04
N GLU A 401 -12.23 4.84 -13.06
CA GLU A 401 -12.71 4.86 -14.45
C GLU A 401 -12.75 3.46 -15.07
N ARG A 402 -12.01 2.53 -14.45
CA ARG A 402 -12.00 1.11 -14.80
C ARG A 402 -12.60 0.37 -13.61
N PRO A 403 -13.91 0.04 -13.59
CA PRO A 403 -14.54 -0.58 -12.42
C PRO A 403 -14.05 -2.03 -12.16
N GLY A 404 -14.07 -2.48 -10.91
CA GLY A 404 -13.52 -3.78 -10.50
C GLY A 404 -13.42 -3.95 -8.99
N ARG A 405 -12.92 -5.12 -8.54
CA ARG A 405 -12.72 -5.42 -7.11
C ARG A 405 -11.36 -4.88 -6.65
N PHE A 406 -11.28 -3.59 -6.30
CA PHE A 406 -10.01 -2.92 -6.06
C PHE A 406 -9.48 -3.06 -4.64
N LEU A 407 -10.33 -2.98 -3.63
CA LEU A 407 -9.86 -3.19 -2.25
C LEU A 407 -9.33 -4.61 -2.02
N SER A 408 -9.86 -5.62 -2.74
CA SER A 408 -9.30 -6.97 -2.73
C SER A 408 -7.98 -7.10 -3.50
N ARG A 409 -7.66 -6.15 -4.38
CA ARG A 409 -6.44 -6.14 -5.21
C ARG A 409 -5.40 -5.13 -4.75
N LEU A 410 -5.70 -4.32 -3.75
CA LEU A 410 -4.77 -3.36 -3.18
C LEU A 410 -4.05 -3.99 -2.00
N ASN A 411 -2.77 -4.33 -2.17
CA ASN A 411 -1.92 -4.59 -1.03
C ASN A 411 -1.32 -3.25 -0.54
N PRO A 412 -1.66 -2.77 0.67
CA PRO A 412 -1.23 -1.45 1.11
C PRO A 412 0.29 -1.33 1.35
N LYS A 413 1.05 -2.44 1.32
CA LYS A 413 2.51 -2.46 1.51
C LYS A 413 3.29 -2.83 0.25
N ALA A 414 2.62 -3.04 -0.88
CA ALA A 414 3.28 -3.17 -2.18
C ALA A 414 3.63 -1.78 -2.75
N PHE A 415 4.67 -1.15 -2.19
CA PHE A 415 5.04 0.24 -2.45
C PHE A 415 5.66 0.50 -3.83
N SER A 416 6.20 -0.52 -4.50
CA SER A 416 6.80 -0.42 -5.83
C SER A 416 5.82 -0.94 -6.88
N ILE A 417 5.46 -0.08 -7.82
CA ILE A 417 4.67 -0.43 -9.00
C ILE A 417 5.45 0.01 -10.23
N ASP A 418 5.62 -0.92 -11.15
CA ASP A 418 6.07 -0.68 -12.51
C ASP A 418 4.88 -0.92 -13.44
N ILE A 419 4.75 -0.19 -14.54
CA ILE A 419 3.78 -0.43 -15.62
C ILE A 419 4.56 -0.64 -16.91
N GLN A 420 4.48 -1.81 -17.54
CA GLN A 420 5.44 -2.21 -18.57
C GLN A 420 4.93 -2.09 -20.00
N SER A 421 3.61 -2.19 -20.20
CA SER A 421 2.97 -2.20 -21.53
C SER A 421 1.95 -1.07 -21.72
N LEU A 422 1.31 -0.64 -20.63
CA LEU A 422 0.12 0.24 -20.65
C LEU A 422 -1.11 -0.37 -21.35
N ASP A 423 -1.05 -1.63 -21.73
CA ASP A 423 -2.18 -2.35 -22.33
C ASP A 423 -3.35 -2.42 -21.33
N ALA A 424 -4.58 -2.41 -21.86
CA ALA A 424 -5.79 -2.42 -21.04
C ALA A 424 -5.81 -3.55 -19.99
N GLN A 425 -5.31 -4.74 -20.34
CA GLN A 425 -5.27 -5.89 -19.43
C GLN A 425 -4.32 -5.68 -18.24
N GLU A 426 -3.15 -5.09 -18.48
CA GLU A 426 -2.22 -4.72 -17.39
C GLU A 426 -2.83 -3.61 -16.54
N ALA A 427 -3.40 -2.61 -17.20
CA ALA A 427 -4.04 -1.48 -16.56
C ALA A 427 -5.23 -1.93 -15.69
N GLU A 428 -5.97 -2.97 -16.06
CA GLU A 428 -7.04 -3.59 -15.27
C GLU A 428 -6.51 -4.39 -14.07
N THR A 429 -5.33 -5.01 -14.23
CA THR A 429 -4.68 -5.86 -13.22
C THR A 429 -4.15 -5.06 -12.03
N LEU A 430 -3.64 -3.86 -12.28
CA LEU A 430 -3.05 -2.99 -11.26
C LEU A 430 -4.12 -2.36 -10.34
N PRO A 431 -3.84 -2.20 -9.03
CA PRO A 431 -4.77 -1.57 -8.08
C PRO A 431 -4.76 -0.04 -8.13
N VAL A 432 -4.03 0.53 -9.08
CA VAL A 432 -3.79 1.96 -9.23
C VAL A 432 -4.12 2.41 -10.64
N GLU A 433 -4.40 3.69 -10.79
CA GLU A 433 -4.67 4.34 -12.06
C GLU A 433 -3.95 5.69 -12.13
N VAL A 434 -3.52 6.02 -13.34
CA VAL A 434 -3.00 7.36 -13.67
C VAL A 434 -4.13 8.11 -14.34
N LYS A 435 -4.45 9.31 -13.85
CA LYS A 435 -5.51 10.16 -14.43
C LYS A 435 -4.99 11.55 -14.77
N ILE A 436 -5.64 12.11 -15.78
CA ILE A 436 -5.59 13.53 -16.10
C ILE A 436 -7.00 14.10 -16.05
N GLU A 437 -7.18 15.20 -15.33
CA GLU A 437 -8.46 15.86 -15.22
C GLU A 437 -8.33 17.37 -15.45
N ALA A 438 -9.26 17.91 -16.23
CA ALA A 438 -9.45 19.34 -16.31
C ALA A 438 -10.02 19.87 -14.99
N ILE A 439 -9.39 20.91 -14.43
CA ILE A 439 -9.85 21.48 -13.15
C ILE A 439 -10.62 22.76 -13.39
N ASN A 440 -11.93 22.66 -13.15
CA ASN A 440 -12.86 23.79 -13.15
C ASN A 440 -13.51 24.01 -11.77
N ASP A 441 -13.37 23.06 -10.84
CA ASP A 441 -13.69 23.20 -9.42
C ASP A 441 -12.88 22.22 -8.56
N PHE A 442 -12.84 22.46 -7.24
CA PHE A 442 -12.03 21.68 -6.29
C PHE A 442 -12.82 20.65 -5.47
N ARG A 443 -14.09 20.39 -5.77
CA ARG A 443 -14.94 19.51 -4.92
C ARG A 443 -14.43 18.08 -4.85
N ASN A 444 -13.69 17.64 -5.88
CA ASN A 444 -13.06 16.32 -5.93
C ASN A 444 -11.70 16.27 -5.20
N ILE A 445 -11.33 17.33 -4.47
CA ILE A 445 -10.25 17.32 -3.47
C ILE A 445 -10.93 17.44 -2.09
N ALA A 446 -11.43 16.30 -1.61
CA ALA A 446 -12.24 16.25 -0.40
C ALA A 446 -11.37 16.07 0.85
N VAL A 447 -11.45 17.04 1.76
CA VAL A 447 -10.75 17.04 3.05
C VAL A 447 -11.62 17.74 4.09
N ASN A 448 -11.55 17.30 5.35
CA ASN A 448 -12.25 17.97 6.45
C ASN A 448 -11.33 18.99 7.15
N ALA A 449 -11.87 19.67 8.16
CA ALA A 449 -11.15 20.73 8.89
C ALA A 449 -9.92 20.26 9.68
N THR A 450 -9.79 18.96 9.96
CA THR A 450 -8.63 18.39 10.66
C THR A 450 -7.57 17.83 9.70
N GLY A 451 -7.78 17.95 8.38
CA GLY A 451 -6.88 17.42 7.36
C GLY A 451 -7.15 15.97 6.97
N GLN A 452 -8.19 15.34 7.52
CA GLN A 452 -8.57 13.99 7.12
C GLN A 452 -9.26 13.99 5.75
N SER A 453 -8.89 13.02 4.92
CA SER A 453 -9.52 12.78 3.62
C SER A 453 -10.32 11.49 3.65
N TYR A 454 -10.68 10.95 2.49
CA TYR A 454 -11.59 9.82 2.33
C TYR A 454 -10.95 8.76 1.45
N PHE A 455 -11.13 7.49 1.83
CA PHE A 455 -10.68 6.32 1.09
C PHE A 455 -11.62 5.13 1.34
N GLY A 456 -11.31 3.95 0.80
CA GLY A 456 -12.18 2.77 0.83
C GLY A 456 -13.07 2.76 -0.40
N GLY A 457 -14.39 2.92 -0.20
CA GLY A 457 -15.36 2.94 -1.31
C GLY A 457 -15.19 4.09 -2.30
N GLY A 458 -14.49 5.17 -1.89
CA GLY A 458 -14.19 6.30 -2.75
C GLY A 458 -13.32 7.39 -2.08
N ALA A 459 -13.00 8.44 -2.83
CA ALA A 459 -12.09 9.53 -2.46
C ALA A 459 -12.83 10.80 -2.00
N THR A 460 -14.15 10.74 -1.81
CA THR A 460 -14.97 11.87 -1.35
C THR A 460 -15.82 11.50 -0.14
N ALA A 461 -16.32 12.50 0.59
CA ALA A 461 -17.22 12.30 1.73
C ALA A 461 -18.53 11.55 1.39
N LYS A 462 -18.89 11.50 0.10
CA LYS A 462 -20.11 10.82 -0.37
C LYS A 462 -19.92 9.30 -0.47
N CYS A 463 -18.72 8.84 -0.83
CA CYS A 463 -18.44 7.45 -1.19
C CYS A 463 -17.32 6.80 -0.38
N GLY A 464 -16.53 7.57 0.36
CA GLY A 464 -15.40 7.09 1.17
C GLY A 464 -15.54 7.35 2.66
N GLY A 465 -14.69 6.68 3.44
CA GLY A 465 -14.52 6.88 4.87
C GLY A 465 -13.19 7.54 5.21
N ASN A 466 -13.16 8.34 6.27
CA ASN A 466 -11.93 8.92 6.83
C ASN A 466 -11.21 7.96 7.82
N ILE A 467 -11.89 6.88 8.23
CA ILE A 467 -11.36 5.78 9.02
C ILE A 467 -11.73 4.47 8.30
N VAL A 468 -10.72 3.73 7.82
CA VAL A 468 -10.87 2.48 7.10
C VAL A 468 -9.86 1.48 7.63
N ILE A 469 -10.28 0.53 8.47
CA ILE A 469 -9.41 -0.53 8.98
C ILE A 469 -9.61 -1.75 8.08
N THR A 470 -8.52 -2.34 7.60
CA THR A 470 -8.55 -3.57 6.79
C THR A 470 -7.75 -4.69 7.44
N HIS A 471 -6.68 -4.38 8.17
CA HIS A 471 -5.77 -5.37 8.71
C HIS A 471 -5.64 -5.27 10.24
N THR A 472 -5.66 -6.41 10.91
CA THR A 472 -5.42 -6.51 12.35
C THR A 472 -3.98 -6.93 12.62
N ILE A 473 -3.36 -6.32 13.63
CA ILE A 473 -2.04 -6.72 14.13
C ILE A 473 -2.18 -7.72 15.28
N PRO A 474 -1.47 -8.87 15.24
CA PRO A 474 -1.48 -9.84 16.34
C PRO A 474 -1.07 -9.20 17.67
N ARG A 475 -1.73 -9.58 18.76
CA ARG A 475 -1.38 -9.16 20.14
C ARG A 475 -0.63 -10.23 20.93
N GLU A 476 -0.56 -11.42 20.35
CA GLU A 476 0.08 -12.62 20.86
C GLU A 476 0.46 -13.50 19.66
N PRO A 477 1.30 -14.54 19.85
CA PRO A 477 1.65 -15.44 18.77
C PRO A 477 0.40 -16.08 18.13
N PRO A 478 0.23 -16.00 16.80
CA PRO A 478 -0.89 -16.64 16.11
C PRO A 478 -0.99 -18.15 16.38
N ALA A 479 -2.19 -18.61 16.74
CA ALA A 479 -2.48 -20.02 17.02
C ALA A 479 -3.38 -20.70 15.95
N SER A 480 -3.74 -19.99 14.89
CA SER A 480 -4.56 -20.51 13.78
C SER A 480 -4.07 -19.97 12.43
N LEU A 481 -4.11 -20.81 11.39
CA LEU A 481 -3.71 -20.39 10.03
C LEU A 481 -4.59 -19.25 9.51
N ALA A 482 -5.85 -19.20 9.93
CA ALA A 482 -6.76 -18.11 9.57
C ALA A 482 -6.30 -16.74 10.10
N ALA A 483 -5.46 -16.70 11.15
CA ALA A 483 -4.94 -15.44 11.66
C ALA A 483 -4.04 -14.72 10.63
N PHE A 484 -3.43 -15.46 9.70
CA PHE A 484 -2.64 -14.89 8.61
C PHE A 484 -3.49 -14.18 7.54
N GLN A 485 -4.82 -14.17 7.64
CA GLN A 485 -5.66 -13.41 6.71
C GLN A 485 -5.32 -11.91 6.68
N HIS A 486 -4.76 -11.36 7.77
CA HIS A 486 -4.33 -9.97 7.82
C HIS A 486 -2.82 -9.79 7.58
N ALA A 487 -2.12 -10.84 7.13
CA ALA A 487 -0.77 -10.68 6.63
C ALA A 487 -0.82 -9.90 5.32
N LEU A 488 -0.03 -8.83 5.24
CA LEU A 488 0.08 -7.98 4.05
C LEU A 488 0.96 -8.62 2.98
N ALA A 489 0.87 -9.94 2.78
CA ALA A 489 1.75 -10.67 1.89
C ALA A 489 1.34 -10.56 0.41
N ASN A 490 2.33 -10.34 -0.47
CA ASN A 490 2.15 -10.29 -1.92
C ASN A 490 3.37 -10.83 -2.69
N GLY A 491 4.36 -11.40 -2.01
CA GLY A 491 5.61 -11.85 -2.63
C GLY A 491 6.69 -10.79 -2.70
N PHE A 492 6.72 -9.85 -1.75
CA PHE A 492 7.86 -8.96 -1.57
C PHE A 492 8.80 -9.47 -0.47
N HIS A 493 10.03 -8.95 -0.45
CA HIS A 493 10.97 -9.22 0.64
C HIS A 493 10.94 -8.05 1.63
N PRO A 494 10.69 -8.31 2.94
CA PRO A 494 10.50 -7.25 3.93
C PRO A 494 11.67 -6.26 4.09
N ILE A 495 12.87 -6.57 3.57
CA ILE A 495 14.06 -5.69 3.57
C ILE A 495 14.77 -5.74 2.20
N SER A 496 14.03 -5.80 1.08
CA SER A 496 14.63 -5.56 -0.24
C SER A 496 14.56 -4.09 -0.62
N SER A 497 15.54 -3.65 -1.43
CA SER A 497 15.42 -2.41 -2.20
C SER A 497 14.15 -2.44 -3.06
N PRO A 498 13.65 -1.30 -3.55
CA PRO A 498 12.48 -1.21 -4.43
C PRO A 498 12.59 -1.97 -5.77
N ASP A 499 13.68 -2.69 -6.02
CA ASP A 499 14.12 -3.18 -7.34
C ASP A 499 13.40 -4.45 -7.82
N SER A 500 12.43 -4.99 -7.09
CA SER A 500 11.59 -6.09 -7.58
C SER A 500 10.12 -5.82 -7.21
N PRO A 501 9.28 -5.43 -8.19
CA PRO A 501 7.86 -5.26 -7.94
C PRO A 501 7.26 -6.63 -7.59
N PRO A 502 6.32 -6.71 -6.65
CA PRO A 502 5.76 -8.00 -6.29
C PRO A 502 4.96 -8.58 -7.45
N LEU A 503 4.87 -9.91 -7.48
CA LEU A 503 4.13 -10.64 -8.51
C LEU A 503 2.67 -10.16 -8.58
N LEU A 504 2.15 -10.02 -9.80
CA LEU A 504 0.80 -9.53 -10.05
C LEU A 504 -0.22 -10.68 -10.12
N PRO A 505 -1.54 -10.39 -10.03
CA PRO A 505 -2.11 -9.14 -9.52
C PRO A 505 -1.75 -8.92 -8.05
N GLN A 506 -1.62 -7.66 -7.63
CA GLN A 506 -1.62 -7.38 -6.20
C GLN A 506 -2.92 -7.90 -5.56
N ILE A 507 -2.83 -8.32 -4.30
CA ILE A 507 -3.94 -8.89 -3.55
C ILE A 507 -3.89 -8.49 -2.07
N SER A 508 -5.08 -8.25 -1.53
CA SER A 508 -5.32 -8.08 -0.10
C SER A 508 -5.95 -9.35 0.45
N HIS A 509 -5.64 -9.70 1.69
CA HIS A 509 -6.19 -10.88 2.36
C HIS A 509 -6.00 -12.20 1.63
N ALA A 510 -4.90 -12.41 0.90
CA ALA A 510 -4.68 -13.61 0.09
C ALA A 510 -4.83 -14.93 0.87
N ILE A 511 -4.51 -14.93 2.16
CA ILE A 511 -4.50 -16.11 3.01
C ILE A 511 -5.85 -16.25 3.73
N GLY A 512 -6.38 -17.48 3.86
CA GLY A 512 -7.66 -17.74 4.48
C GLY A 512 -8.88 -17.55 3.56
N ASN A 513 -8.67 -17.34 2.25
CA ASN A 513 -9.74 -17.32 1.25
C ASN A 513 -9.35 -18.12 -0.01
N SER A 514 -10.28 -18.24 -0.95
CA SER A 514 -10.03 -18.86 -2.28
C SER A 514 -10.64 -18.00 -3.39
N ALA A 515 -10.46 -16.68 -3.26
CA ALA A 515 -10.98 -15.72 -4.22
C ALA A 515 -10.20 -15.83 -5.54
N ALA A 516 -10.81 -16.45 -6.54
CA ALA A 516 -10.25 -16.53 -7.88
C ALA A 516 -10.07 -15.12 -8.47
N SER A 517 -8.89 -14.86 -9.01
CA SER A 517 -8.58 -13.58 -9.63
C SER A 517 -9.32 -13.43 -10.97
N PRO A 518 -10.06 -12.33 -11.22
CA PRO A 518 -10.79 -12.14 -12.48
C PRO A 518 -9.88 -11.85 -13.68
N VAL A 519 -8.59 -11.55 -13.46
CA VAL A 519 -7.62 -11.29 -14.54
C VAL A 519 -6.84 -12.55 -14.96
N ILE A 520 -7.15 -13.70 -14.34
CA ILE A 520 -6.59 -15.01 -14.66
C ILE A 520 -7.71 -15.87 -15.26
N PRO A 521 -7.46 -16.62 -16.35
CA PRO A 521 -8.45 -17.53 -16.92
C PRO A 521 -9.01 -18.51 -15.89
N ALA A 522 -10.32 -18.76 -15.92
CA ALA A 522 -11.02 -19.53 -14.88
C ALA A 522 -10.56 -21.00 -14.75
N ASP A 523 -9.87 -21.53 -15.76
CA ASP A 523 -9.31 -22.89 -15.79
C ASP A 523 -7.83 -22.93 -15.38
N ARG A 524 -7.27 -21.82 -14.88
CA ARG A 524 -5.85 -21.70 -14.53
C ARG A 524 -5.62 -21.03 -13.18
N THR A 525 -4.44 -21.26 -12.63
CA THR A 525 -3.92 -20.62 -11.41
C THR A 525 -2.80 -19.62 -11.70
N SER A 526 -2.45 -19.45 -12.98
CA SER A 526 -1.47 -18.49 -13.46
C SER A 526 -1.76 -18.12 -14.92
N SER A 527 -1.25 -16.96 -15.31
CA SER A 527 -1.28 -16.48 -16.68
C SER A 527 -0.13 -15.51 -16.90
N GLN A 528 -0.09 -14.85 -18.05
CA GLN A 528 0.95 -13.89 -18.39
C GLN A 528 0.32 -12.69 -19.09
N LEU A 529 0.77 -11.49 -18.74
CA LEU A 529 0.48 -10.26 -19.47
C LEU A 529 1.47 -10.06 -20.62
N THR A 530 1.20 -9.12 -21.53
CA THR A 530 2.20 -8.65 -22.49
C THR A 530 3.50 -8.27 -21.75
N GLY A 531 4.64 -8.74 -22.26
CA GLY A 531 5.93 -8.61 -21.58
C GLY A 531 6.26 -9.78 -20.63
N PRO A 532 7.42 -9.77 -19.96
CA PRO A 532 7.84 -10.81 -19.02
C PRO A 532 7.10 -10.69 -17.67
N ARG A 533 5.76 -10.69 -17.68
CA ARG A 533 4.90 -10.38 -16.53
C ARG A 533 3.98 -11.54 -16.19
N ALA A 534 4.47 -12.44 -15.35
CA ALA A 534 3.68 -13.53 -14.80
C ALA A 534 2.55 -13.02 -13.88
N LEU A 535 1.42 -13.72 -13.92
CA LEU A 535 0.29 -13.55 -13.01
C LEU A 535 0.10 -14.81 -12.16
N ALA A 536 -0.21 -14.63 -10.88
CA ALA A 536 -0.48 -15.73 -9.95
C ALA A 536 -1.85 -15.61 -9.26
N ASP A 537 -2.57 -16.73 -9.15
CA ASP A 537 -3.69 -16.83 -8.23
C ASP A 537 -3.14 -16.98 -6.80
N HIS A 538 -2.76 -15.84 -6.21
CA HIS A 538 -2.14 -15.79 -4.89
C HIS A 538 -3.00 -16.48 -3.82
N SER A 539 -4.32 -16.27 -3.88
CA SER A 539 -5.26 -16.87 -2.94
C SER A 539 -5.29 -18.38 -3.07
N PHE A 540 -5.41 -18.93 -4.28
CA PHE A 540 -5.40 -20.37 -4.44
C PHE A 540 -4.05 -20.97 -4.04
N LEU A 541 -2.94 -20.47 -4.60
CA LEU A 541 -1.62 -21.06 -4.45
C LEU A 541 -1.08 -20.98 -3.01
N ALA A 542 -1.28 -19.85 -2.31
CA ALA A 542 -0.84 -19.72 -0.93
C ALA A 542 -1.62 -20.66 0.01
N ASN A 543 -2.95 -20.75 -0.15
CA ASN A 543 -3.77 -21.60 0.71
C ASN A 543 -3.52 -23.09 0.40
N GLN A 544 -3.29 -23.45 -0.87
CA GLN A 544 -2.89 -24.80 -1.25
C GLN A 544 -1.54 -25.20 -0.63
N ALA A 545 -0.58 -24.28 -0.55
CA ALA A 545 0.72 -24.51 0.09
C ALA A 545 0.60 -24.63 1.62
N LEU A 546 -0.25 -23.80 2.23
CA LEU A 546 -0.36 -23.69 3.69
C LEU A 546 -1.30 -24.73 4.32
N TRP A 547 -2.51 -24.91 3.81
CA TRP A 547 -3.57 -25.69 4.49
C TRP A 547 -3.36 -27.19 4.41
N ASP A 548 -2.61 -27.68 3.41
CA ASP A 548 -2.28 -29.09 3.28
C ASP A 548 -1.04 -29.46 4.09
N SER A 549 -0.01 -28.61 4.04
CA SER A 549 1.32 -28.95 4.56
C SER A 549 1.57 -28.48 6.00
N TRP A 550 0.81 -27.51 6.51
CA TRP A 550 1.12 -26.83 7.77
C TRP A 550 -0.04 -26.86 8.77
N PHE A 551 0.33 -26.68 10.04
CA PHE A 551 -0.59 -26.38 11.14
C PHE A 551 0.13 -25.46 12.14
N LEU A 552 -0.60 -24.88 13.08
CA LEU A 552 -0.03 -24.16 14.22
C LEU A 552 -0.34 -24.95 15.49
N SER A 553 0.68 -25.41 16.20
CA SER A 553 0.51 -26.06 17.50
C SER A 553 0.15 -25.06 18.60
N GLY A 554 0.64 -23.82 18.49
CA GLY A 554 0.63 -22.85 19.59
C GLY A 554 1.77 -23.07 20.59
N VAL A 555 2.79 -23.89 20.26
CA VAL A 555 4.05 -23.97 20.99
C VAL A 555 4.87 -22.71 20.68
N ALA A 556 4.52 -21.63 21.38
CA ALA A 556 5.07 -20.29 21.25
C ALA A 556 5.21 -19.64 22.64
N PRO A 557 6.09 -18.63 22.80
CA PRO A 557 6.18 -17.89 24.06
C PRO A 557 4.85 -17.28 24.48
N GLN A 558 4.49 -17.47 25.74
CA GLN A 558 3.28 -16.92 26.34
C GLN A 558 3.61 -15.68 27.17
N THR A 559 4.40 -14.78 26.60
CA THR A 559 4.90 -13.57 27.30
C THR A 559 4.14 -12.31 26.94
N ALA A 560 3.18 -12.39 26.02
CA ALA A 560 2.26 -11.30 25.73
C ALA A 560 1.38 -10.98 26.95
N PRO A 561 0.92 -9.72 27.13
CA PRO A 561 0.09 -9.32 28.26
C PRO A 561 -1.25 -10.08 28.42
N THR A 562 -1.71 -10.74 27.36
CA THR A 562 -2.91 -11.60 27.37
C THR A 562 -2.74 -12.85 28.22
N PHE A 563 -1.50 -13.29 28.46
CA PHE A 563 -1.19 -14.45 29.29
C PHE A 563 -0.97 -14.04 30.75
N SER A 564 -1.76 -14.62 31.66
CA SER A 564 -1.66 -14.38 33.10
C SER A 564 -0.43 -15.04 33.75
N GLN A 565 0.15 -16.06 33.11
CA GLN A 565 1.37 -16.73 33.55
C GLN A 565 2.37 -16.79 32.40
N PRO A 566 3.39 -15.91 32.41
CA PRO A 566 4.44 -15.92 31.41
C PRO A 566 5.18 -17.24 31.37
N ARG A 567 5.35 -17.80 30.17
CA ARG A 567 6.14 -19.00 29.90
C ARG A 567 6.96 -18.84 28.65
N GLU A 568 8.21 -19.25 28.70
CA GLU A 568 9.07 -19.32 27.52
C GLU A 568 8.65 -20.49 26.62
N GLN A 569 9.00 -20.44 25.33
CA GLN A 569 8.59 -21.46 24.36
C GLN A 569 8.99 -22.89 24.79
N GLU A 570 10.20 -23.06 25.32
CA GLU A 570 10.69 -24.37 25.78
C GLU A 570 9.83 -24.91 26.93
N GLU A 571 9.42 -24.04 27.86
CA GLU A 571 8.55 -24.41 28.97
C GLU A 571 7.17 -24.83 28.47
N VAL A 572 6.58 -24.07 27.53
CA VAL A 572 5.31 -24.42 26.90
C VAL A 572 5.38 -25.80 26.22
N ALA A 573 6.46 -26.08 25.50
CA ALA A 573 6.69 -27.37 24.87
C ALA A 573 6.82 -28.50 25.91
N ARG A 574 7.64 -28.29 26.94
CA ARG A 574 7.88 -29.28 28.01
C ARG A 574 6.62 -29.61 28.79
N ASP A 575 5.82 -28.59 29.12
CA ASP A 575 4.56 -28.76 29.84
C ASP A 575 3.55 -29.58 29.05
N PHE A 576 3.41 -29.28 27.75
CA PHE A 576 2.50 -29.99 26.88
C PHE A 576 2.93 -31.45 26.69
N LEU A 577 4.21 -31.68 26.35
CA LEU A 577 4.76 -33.03 26.17
C LEU A 577 4.76 -33.84 27.47
N GLY A 578 4.89 -33.18 28.62
CA GLY A 578 4.79 -33.79 29.95
C GLY A 578 3.37 -34.00 30.44
N GLY A 579 2.35 -33.54 29.71
CA GLY A 579 0.94 -33.66 30.09
C GLY A 579 0.53 -32.82 31.30
N THR A 580 1.34 -31.83 31.70
CA THR A 580 1.10 -31.02 32.91
C THR A 580 0.18 -29.84 32.63
N ARG A 581 0.28 -29.22 31.44
CA ARG A 581 -0.57 -28.12 31.01
C ARG A 581 -0.87 -28.20 29.50
N PRO A 582 -2.08 -27.85 29.06
CA PRO A 582 -2.43 -27.89 27.64
C PRO A 582 -1.83 -26.71 26.85
N LEU A 583 -1.78 -26.87 25.53
CA LEU A 583 -1.54 -25.79 24.57
C LEU A 583 -2.78 -24.87 24.48
N PRO A 584 -2.65 -23.63 23.94
CA PRO A 584 -3.80 -22.75 23.74
C PRO A 584 -4.98 -23.42 23.00
N ASN A 585 -4.67 -24.29 22.04
CA ASN A 585 -5.66 -25.18 21.44
C ASN A 585 -5.69 -26.54 22.16
N ASN A 586 -6.62 -26.68 23.10
CA ASN A 586 -6.84 -27.91 23.89
C ASN A 586 -7.26 -29.15 23.08
N ARG A 587 -7.41 -29.03 21.74
CA ARG A 587 -7.68 -30.16 20.85
C ARG A 587 -6.41 -30.93 20.48
N TYR A 588 -5.24 -30.29 20.54
CA TYR A 588 -3.97 -31.01 20.49
C TYR A 588 -3.78 -31.76 21.81
N ARG A 589 -3.49 -33.06 21.73
CA ARG A 589 -3.46 -34.00 22.85
C ARG A 589 -2.30 -34.95 22.75
#